data_AF-A0A2G5KML8-F1
#
_entry.id   AF-A0A2G5KML8-F1
#
_cell.length_a   1.000
_cell.length_b   1.000
_cell.length_c   1.000
_cell.angle_alpha   90.00
_cell.angle_beta   90.00
_cell.angle_gamma   90.00
#
_symmetry.space_group_name_H-M   'P 1'
#
loop_
_entity.id
_entity.type
_entity.pdbx_description
1 polymer ?
#
loop_
_entity_poly.entity_id
_entity_poly.type
_entity_poly.pdbx_seq_one_letter_code
_entity_poly.pdbx_strand_id
1 'polypeptide(L)'
;MYSDKTTKELTEVLDQYQMLTFESQLVLSKELTTRNSAVDSSKLESAIGEKLHRIKNLDYLMDLGFNAQFTEQGVVVTRNTRALIMDVLAIIIGIAVFFIGVYGIGSLVAMFVNGEDFNVFSLAINFAMASLVFNGFKFFNGIKRLIDYSGFRLSNENGVISLRKRFDLKLEEVKGALSDLQLEEEEEEMLLRLGEHVILNANAENIIQRMTLQELIKVLKKA
;
A
#
# COMPACT_ATOMS: atom_id res chain seq x y z
N MET A 1 0.69 4.76 26.83
CA MET A 1 0.02 3.48 26.50
C MET A 1 0.40 2.37 27.48
N TYR A 2 1.67 2.23 27.87
CA TYR A 2 2.11 1.20 28.83
C TYR A 2 2.70 1.75 30.15
N SER A 3 2.76 3.07 30.29
CA SER A 3 3.35 3.77 31.44
C SER A 3 2.61 3.51 32.77
N ASP A 4 1.33 3.18 32.71
CA ASP A 4 0.45 2.89 33.84
C ASP A 4 0.38 1.40 34.20
N LYS A 5 0.95 0.51 33.38
CA LYS A 5 0.94 -0.94 33.62
C LYS A 5 1.95 -1.37 34.67
N THR A 6 1.61 -2.38 35.45
CA THR A 6 2.52 -3.05 36.38
C THR A 6 3.51 -3.95 35.63
N THR A 7 4.63 -4.32 36.27
CA THR A 7 5.60 -5.25 35.67
C THR A 7 4.98 -6.58 35.28
N LYS A 8 4.02 -7.09 36.07
CA LYS A 8 3.32 -8.34 35.78
C LYS A 8 2.48 -8.23 34.50
N GLU A 9 1.70 -7.15 34.37
CA GLU A 9 0.90 -6.89 33.16
C GLU A 9 1.79 -6.69 31.94
N LEU A 10 2.95 -6.03 32.09
CA LEU A 10 3.92 -5.89 31.00
C LEU A 10 4.50 -7.24 30.55
N THR A 11 4.76 -8.16 31.48
CA THR A 11 5.19 -9.53 31.15
C THR A 11 4.09 -10.29 30.40
N GLU A 12 2.83 -10.18 30.84
CA GLU A 12 1.70 -10.83 30.15
C GLU A 12 1.50 -10.28 28.73
N VAL A 13 1.66 -8.96 28.54
CA VAL A 13 1.63 -8.31 27.22
C VAL A 13 2.83 -8.74 26.37
N LEU A 14 4.02 -8.88 26.97
CA LEU A 14 5.22 -9.36 26.29
C LEU A 14 5.05 -10.80 25.81
N ASP A 15 4.44 -11.69 26.59
CA ASP A 15 4.18 -13.08 26.17
C ASP A 15 3.29 -13.15 24.92
N GLN A 16 2.49 -12.12 24.68
CA GLN A 16 1.57 -12.01 23.54
C GLN A 16 2.03 -11.00 22.48
N TYR A 17 3.31 -10.61 22.48
CA TYR A 17 3.81 -9.52 21.62
C TYR A 17 3.51 -9.69 20.12
N GLN A 18 3.38 -10.93 19.65
CA GLN A 18 3.07 -11.26 18.26
C GLN A 18 1.68 -10.78 17.81
N MET A 19 0.75 -10.60 18.76
CA MET A 19 -0.60 -10.08 18.49
C MET A 19 -0.65 -8.55 18.47
N LEU A 20 0.43 -7.88 18.88
CA LEU A 20 0.50 -6.42 18.94
C LEU A 20 0.82 -5.83 17.56
N THR A 21 0.32 -4.61 17.32
CA THR A 21 0.77 -3.80 16.18
C THR A 21 2.26 -3.50 16.30
N PHE A 22 2.93 -3.26 15.17
CA PHE A 22 4.37 -2.94 15.20
C PHE A 22 4.68 -1.69 16.03
N GLU A 23 3.80 -0.68 15.99
CA GLU A 23 3.90 0.49 16.85
C GLU A 23 3.84 0.12 18.33
N SER A 24 2.86 -0.69 18.72
CA SER A 24 2.72 -1.18 20.09
C SER A 24 3.96 -1.98 20.54
N GLN A 25 4.55 -2.79 19.66
CA GLN A 25 5.80 -3.51 19.92
C GLN A 25 6.96 -2.55 20.21
N LEU A 26 7.11 -1.48 19.41
CA LEU A 26 8.14 -0.45 19.65
C LEU A 26 7.94 0.27 20.98
N VAL A 27 6.69 0.64 21.31
CA VAL A 27 6.39 1.29 22.60
C VAL A 27 6.64 0.35 23.77
N LEU A 28 6.29 -0.94 23.66
CA LEU A 28 6.54 -1.95 24.69
C LEU A 28 8.04 -2.15 24.93
N SER A 29 8.83 -2.32 23.86
CA SER A 29 10.30 -2.43 23.93
C SER A 29 10.92 -1.22 24.62
N LYS A 30 10.50 -0.01 24.23
CA LYS A 30 10.95 1.24 24.86
C LYS A 30 10.60 1.29 26.34
N GLU A 31 9.40 0.87 26.73
CA GLU A 31 8.94 0.87 28.12
C GLU A 31 9.75 -0.12 28.97
N LEU A 32 9.98 -1.35 28.48
CA LEU A 32 10.78 -2.37 29.16
C LEU A 32 12.22 -1.91 29.38
N THR A 33 12.81 -1.27 28.38
CA THR A 33 14.16 -0.69 28.43
C THR A 33 14.21 0.47 29.43
N THR A 34 13.24 1.38 29.39
CA THR A 34 13.17 2.55 30.29
C THR A 34 13.06 2.13 31.76
N ARG A 35 12.34 1.05 32.04
CA ARG A 35 12.17 0.52 33.40
C ARG A 35 13.33 -0.37 33.88
N ASN A 36 14.33 -0.61 33.04
CA ASN A 36 15.38 -1.59 33.28
C ASN A 36 14.79 -2.94 33.76
N SER A 37 13.71 -3.37 33.11
CA SER A 37 12.99 -4.57 33.52
C SER A 37 13.85 -5.80 33.27
N ALA A 38 14.08 -6.62 34.29
CA ALA A 38 14.87 -7.86 34.20
C ALA A 38 14.15 -9.00 33.44
N VAL A 39 13.15 -8.68 32.63
CA VAL A 39 12.34 -9.64 31.87
C VAL A 39 13.03 -9.88 30.52
N ASP A 40 13.09 -11.15 30.09
CA ASP A 40 13.67 -11.51 28.80
C ASP A 40 12.82 -11.01 27.63
N SER A 41 13.26 -9.92 27.01
CA SER A 41 12.63 -9.33 25.81
C SER A 41 13.29 -9.75 24.50
N SER A 42 14.23 -10.70 24.50
CA SER A 42 15.06 -11.05 23.34
C SER A 42 14.27 -11.39 22.07
N LYS A 43 13.13 -12.08 22.21
CA LYS A 43 12.25 -12.43 21.09
C LYS A 43 11.56 -11.21 20.49
N LEU A 44 11.07 -10.29 21.33
CA LEU A 44 10.47 -9.03 20.90
C LEU A 44 11.50 -8.18 20.15
N GLU A 45 12.69 -8.02 20.73
CA GLU A 45 13.78 -7.25 20.11
C GLU A 45 14.23 -7.84 18.77
N SER A 46 14.28 -9.18 18.68
CA SER A 46 14.61 -9.87 17.43
C SER A 46 13.56 -9.61 16.35
N ALA A 47 12.27 -9.70 16.69
CA ALA A 47 11.16 -9.44 15.76
C ALA A 47 11.12 -7.97 15.31
N ILE A 48 11.36 -7.03 16.23
CA ILE A 48 11.48 -5.60 15.91
C ILE A 48 12.68 -5.37 14.99
N GLY A 49 13.84 -5.95 15.34
CA GLY A 49 15.08 -5.84 14.58
C GLY A 49 14.93 -6.34 13.15
N GLU A 50 14.26 -7.47 12.94
CA GLU A 50 13.96 -8.02 11.62
C GLU A 50 13.10 -7.05 10.79
N LYS A 51 12.01 -6.51 11.36
CA LYS A 51 11.16 -5.53 10.68
C LYS A 51 11.93 -4.25 10.33
N LEU A 52 12.72 -3.74 11.26
CA LEU A 52 13.57 -2.56 11.02
C LEU A 52 14.62 -2.82 9.94
N HIS A 53 15.20 -4.01 9.90
CA HIS A 53 16.13 -4.41 8.86
C HIS A 53 15.46 -4.44 7.47
N ARG A 54 14.25 -5.01 7.38
CA ARG A 54 13.44 -5.00 6.16
C ARG A 54 13.04 -3.59 5.71
N ILE A 55 12.73 -2.70 6.66
CA ILE A 55 12.48 -1.27 6.37
C ILE A 55 13.76 -0.62 5.80
N LYS A 56 14.92 -0.87 6.40
CA LYS A 56 16.23 -0.35 5.92
C LYS A 56 16.57 -0.80 4.50
N ASN A 57 16.25 -2.05 4.17
CA ASN A 57 16.45 -2.59 2.83
C ASN A 57 15.34 -2.23 1.84
N LEU A 58 14.35 -1.44 2.27
CA LEU A 58 13.19 -1.02 1.48
C LEU A 58 12.32 -2.19 0.98
N ASP A 59 12.38 -3.34 1.66
CA ASP A 59 11.64 -4.55 1.27
C ASP A 59 10.13 -4.28 1.27
N TYR A 60 9.64 -3.49 2.24
CA TYR A 60 8.23 -3.15 2.37
C TYR A 60 7.70 -2.21 1.26
N LEU A 61 8.55 -1.71 0.36
CA LEU A 61 8.04 -1.07 -0.87
C LEU A 61 7.20 -2.04 -1.70
N MET A 62 7.41 -3.35 -1.56
CA MET A 62 6.62 -4.36 -2.24
C MET A 62 5.14 -4.30 -1.87
N ASP A 63 4.82 -3.89 -0.64
CA ASP A 63 3.44 -3.73 -0.15
C ASP A 63 2.76 -2.50 -0.78
N LEU A 64 3.56 -1.50 -1.18
CA LEU A 64 3.13 -0.35 -1.98
C LEU A 64 3.14 -0.67 -3.49
N GLY A 65 3.60 -1.87 -3.86
CA GLY A 65 3.70 -2.36 -5.22
C GLY A 65 4.94 -1.87 -5.98
N PHE A 66 6.02 -1.55 -5.29
CA PHE A 66 7.31 -1.17 -5.90
C PHE A 66 8.44 -2.09 -5.41
N ASN A 67 9.55 -2.11 -6.14
CA ASN A 67 10.79 -2.77 -5.72
C ASN A 67 11.91 -1.74 -5.74
N ALA A 68 12.83 -1.82 -4.77
CA ALA A 68 14.09 -1.09 -4.81
C ALA A 68 15.23 -2.03 -5.22
N GLN A 69 16.13 -1.52 -6.04
CA GLN A 69 17.39 -2.16 -6.37
C GLN A 69 18.51 -1.20 -6.03
N PHE A 70 19.41 -1.63 -5.15
CA PHE A 70 20.63 -0.89 -4.84
C PHE A 70 21.67 -1.18 -5.92
N THR A 71 22.31 -0.12 -6.40
CA THR A 71 23.37 -0.13 -7.41
C THR A 71 24.59 0.61 -6.85
N GLU A 72 25.74 0.51 -7.52
CA GLU A 72 26.94 1.27 -7.12
C GLU A 72 26.72 2.79 -7.13
N GLN A 73 25.77 3.27 -7.94
CA GLN A 73 25.51 4.69 -8.20
C GLN A 73 24.31 5.23 -7.41
N GLY A 74 23.63 4.38 -6.61
CA GLY A 74 22.45 4.77 -5.86
C GLY A 74 21.34 3.72 -5.83
N VAL A 75 20.11 4.18 -5.68
CA VAL A 75 18.91 3.33 -5.65
C VAL A 75 18.05 3.55 -6.89
N VAL A 76 17.53 2.46 -7.44
CA VAL A 76 16.53 2.47 -8.51
C VAL A 76 15.26 1.81 -7.99
N VAL A 77 14.14 2.53 -8.05
CA VAL A 77 12.82 2.03 -7.67
C VAL A 77 11.97 1.84 -8.92
N THR A 78 11.38 0.66 -9.06
CA THR A 78 10.54 0.27 -10.21
C THR A 78 9.23 -0.35 -9.75
N ARG A 79 8.21 -0.41 -10.63
CA ARG A 79 6.97 -1.12 -10.34
C ARG A 79 7.23 -2.61 -10.10
N ASN A 80 6.59 -3.18 -9.08
CA ASN A 80 6.67 -4.61 -8.79
C ASN A 80 5.79 -5.43 -9.74
N THR A 81 6.35 -6.49 -10.33
CA THR A 81 5.62 -7.43 -11.20
C THR A 81 4.41 -8.07 -10.52
N ARG A 82 4.49 -8.38 -9.21
CA ARG A 82 3.34 -8.93 -8.46
C ARG A 82 2.18 -7.93 -8.42
N ALA A 83 2.49 -6.66 -8.21
CA ALA A 83 1.47 -5.62 -8.19
C ALA A 83 0.82 -5.43 -9.58
N LEU A 84 1.62 -5.52 -10.65
CA LEU A 84 1.11 -5.52 -12.02
C LEU A 84 0.15 -6.71 -12.27
N ILE A 85 0.53 -7.91 -11.85
CA ILE A 85 -0.32 -9.11 -11.99
C ILE A 85 -1.64 -8.92 -11.21
N MET A 86 -1.57 -8.39 -9.99
CA MET A 86 -2.76 -8.11 -9.17
C MET A 86 -3.68 -7.07 -9.83
N ASP A 87 -3.12 -6.03 -10.44
CA ASP A 87 -3.89 -5.04 -11.19
C ASP A 87 -4.59 -5.69 -12.40
N VAL A 88 -3.91 -6.57 -13.15
CA VAL A 88 -4.51 -7.33 -14.28
C VAL A 88 -5.63 -8.26 -13.81
N LEU A 89 -5.42 -9.03 -12.74
CA LEU A 89 -6.44 -9.92 -12.18
C LEU A 89 -7.66 -9.13 -11.69
N ALA A 90 -7.44 -8.00 -11.03
CA ALA A 90 -8.52 -7.12 -10.60
C ALA A 90 -9.36 -6.61 -11.78
N ILE A 91 -8.73 -6.28 -12.91
CA ILE A 91 -9.43 -5.87 -14.13
C ILE A 91 -10.28 -7.03 -14.70
N ILE A 92 -9.71 -8.23 -14.81
CA ILE A 92 -10.42 -9.41 -15.33
C ILE A 92 -11.64 -9.74 -14.45
N ILE A 93 -11.45 -9.76 -13.14
CA ILE A 93 -12.54 -9.99 -12.17
C ILE A 93 -13.58 -8.87 -12.29
N GLY A 94 -13.15 -7.61 -12.39
CA GLY A 94 -14.02 -6.46 -12.60
C GLY A 94 -14.91 -6.60 -13.84
N ILE A 95 -14.33 -7.03 -14.96
CA ILE A 95 -15.05 -7.29 -16.21
C ILE A 95 -16.08 -8.41 -16.04
N ALA A 96 -15.69 -9.53 -15.40
CA ALA A 96 -16.59 -10.65 -15.15
C ALA A 96 -17.79 -10.22 -14.28
N VAL A 97 -17.51 -9.53 -13.17
CA VAL A 97 -18.52 -8.98 -12.24
C VAL A 97 -19.44 -7.99 -12.95
N PHE A 98 -18.87 -7.14 -13.82
CA PHE A 98 -19.64 -6.19 -14.63
C PHE A 98 -20.62 -6.90 -15.57
N PHE A 99 -20.18 -7.92 -16.31
CA PHE A 99 -21.07 -8.68 -17.21
C PHE A 99 -22.16 -9.44 -16.46
N ILE A 100 -21.87 -10.01 -15.29
CA ILE A 100 -22.90 -10.61 -14.42
C ILE A 100 -23.93 -9.55 -14.03
N GLY A 101 -23.49 -8.32 -13.71
CA GLY A 101 -24.39 -7.23 -13.40
C GLY A 101 -25.26 -6.79 -14.58
N VAL A 102 -24.67 -6.67 -15.77
CA VAL A 102 -25.41 -6.36 -17.01
C VAL A 102 -26.46 -7.44 -17.30
N TYR A 103 -26.12 -8.71 -17.11
CA TYR A 103 -27.08 -9.82 -17.21
C TYR A 103 -28.23 -9.66 -16.20
N GLY A 104 -27.94 -9.32 -14.95
CA GLY A 104 -28.96 -9.03 -13.93
C GLY A 104 -29.93 -7.92 -14.35
N ILE A 105 -29.42 -6.83 -14.92
CA ILE A 105 -30.25 -5.75 -15.46
C ILE A 105 -31.13 -6.25 -16.61
N GLY A 106 -30.56 -6.98 -17.58
CA GLY A 106 -31.31 -7.54 -18.70
C GLY A 106 -32.43 -8.49 -18.25
N SER A 107 -32.13 -9.34 -17.26
CA SER A 107 -33.07 -10.27 -16.66
C SER A 107 -34.22 -9.55 -15.93
N LEU A 108 -33.93 -8.46 -15.22
CA LEU A 108 -34.98 -7.61 -14.63
C LEU A 108 -35.91 -7.04 -15.70
N VAL A 109 -35.34 -6.46 -16.77
CA VAL A 109 -36.13 -5.89 -17.87
C VAL A 109 -37.01 -6.95 -18.53
N ALA A 110 -36.46 -8.13 -18.83
CA ALA A 110 -37.21 -9.24 -19.42
C ALA A 110 -38.37 -9.70 -18.52
N MET A 111 -38.15 -9.79 -17.21
CA MET A 111 -39.18 -10.15 -16.23
C MET A 111 -40.36 -9.15 -16.22
N PHE A 112 -40.09 -7.85 -16.33
CA PHE A 112 -41.16 -6.82 -16.35
C PHE A 112 -41.84 -6.68 -17.72
N VAL A 113 -41.12 -6.87 -18.82
CA VAL A 113 -41.65 -6.67 -20.18
C VAL A 113 -42.34 -7.92 -20.72
N ASN A 114 -41.75 -9.09 -20.51
CA ASN A 114 -42.23 -10.35 -21.07
C ASN A 114 -43.10 -11.16 -20.09
N GLY A 115 -43.14 -10.76 -18.81
CA GLY A 115 -43.92 -11.45 -17.77
C GLY A 115 -43.40 -12.85 -17.42
N GLU A 116 -42.17 -13.19 -17.80
CA GLU A 116 -41.54 -14.48 -17.49
C GLU A 116 -41.16 -14.59 -16.00
N ASP A 117 -41.46 -15.75 -15.39
CA ASP A 117 -40.98 -16.21 -14.07
C ASP A 117 -40.93 -15.17 -12.94
N PHE A 118 -41.99 -14.36 -12.82
CA PHE A 118 -42.11 -13.38 -11.74
C PHE A 118 -42.30 -14.07 -10.38
N ASN A 119 -41.19 -14.21 -9.65
CA ASN A 119 -41.17 -14.67 -8.26
C ASN A 119 -40.18 -13.80 -7.45
N VAL A 120 -40.53 -13.55 -6.19
CA VAL A 120 -39.77 -12.66 -5.27
C VAL A 120 -38.28 -13.04 -5.14
N PHE A 121 -37.97 -14.34 -5.16
CA PHE A 121 -36.61 -14.87 -5.12
C PHE A 121 -35.82 -14.55 -6.39
N SER A 122 -36.41 -14.76 -7.57
CA SER A 122 -35.78 -14.42 -8.85
C SER A 122 -35.56 -12.90 -8.95
N LEU A 123 -36.51 -12.10 -8.50
CA LEU A 123 -36.38 -10.65 -8.42
C LEU A 123 -35.21 -10.23 -7.50
N ALA A 124 -35.11 -10.82 -6.31
CA ALA A 124 -34.03 -10.54 -5.37
C ALA A 124 -32.64 -10.91 -5.94
N ILE A 125 -32.51 -12.07 -6.59
CA ILE A 125 -31.26 -12.50 -7.24
C ILE A 125 -30.89 -11.53 -8.37
N ASN A 126 -31.82 -11.21 -9.25
CA ASN A 126 -31.57 -10.31 -10.37
C ASN A 126 -31.19 -8.90 -9.90
N PHE A 127 -31.79 -8.41 -8.81
CA PHE A 127 -31.41 -7.14 -8.18
C PHE A 127 -30.01 -7.19 -7.56
N ALA A 128 -29.69 -8.27 -6.84
CA ALA A 128 -28.36 -8.49 -6.30
C ALA A 128 -27.30 -8.54 -7.41
N MET A 129 -27.57 -9.26 -8.50
CA MET A 129 -26.70 -9.27 -9.69
C MET A 129 -26.58 -7.87 -10.28
N ALA A 130 -27.68 -7.16 -10.53
CA ALA A 130 -27.65 -5.81 -11.10
C ALA A 130 -26.79 -4.82 -10.27
N SER A 131 -26.81 -4.94 -8.94
CA SER A 131 -25.96 -4.13 -8.04
C SER A 131 -24.46 -4.32 -8.30
N LEU A 132 -24.05 -5.46 -8.87
CA LEU A 132 -22.66 -5.75 -9.20
C LEU A 132 -22.10 -4.86 -10.31
N VAL A 133 -22.93 -4.19 -11.12
CA VAL A 133 -22.44 -3.24 -12.13
C VAL A 133 -21.61 -2.13 -11.48
N PHE A 134 -22.09 -1.58 -10.36
CA PHE A 134 -21.36 -0.53 -9.63
C PHE A 134 -20.05 -1.03 -9.03
N ASN A 135 -20.04 -2.27 -8.50
CA ASN A 135 -18.85 -2.88 -7.95
C ASN A 135 -17.83 -3.21 -9.04
N GLY A 136 -18.28 -3.79 -10.17
CA GLY A 136 -17.46 -4.06 -11.34
C GLY A 136 -16.79 -2.79 -11.88
N PHE A 137 -17.51 -1.66 -11.89
CA PHE A 137 -16.95 -0.39 -12.35
C PHE A 137 -15.77 0.08 -11.48
N LYS A 138 -15.84 -0.10 -10.15
CA LYS A 138 -14.73 0.28 -9.23
C LYS A 138 -13.44 -0.48 -9.53
N PHE A 139 -13.52 -1.72 -10.01
CA PHE A 139 -12.34 -2.50 -10.38
C PHE A 139 -11.59 -1.93 -11.59
N PHE A 140 -12.24 -1.09 -12.43
CA PHE A 140 -11.54 -0.39 -13.52
C PHE A 140 -10.52 0.65 -13.04
N ASN A 141 -10.53 1.04 -11.75
CA ASN A 141 -9.43 1.81 -11.17
C ASN A 141 -8.08 1.07 -11.27
N GLY A 142 -8.08 -0.27 -11.39
CA GLY A 142 -6.90 -1.05 -11.70
C GLY A 142 -6.29 -0.71 -13.07
N ILE A 143 -7.11 -0.36 -14.07
CA ILE A 143 -6.64 0.09 -15.39
C ILE A 143 -5.83 1.38 -15.23
N LYS A 144 -6.38 2.35 -14.50
CA LYS A 144 -5.70 3.62 -14.24
C LYS A 144 -4.33 3.39 -13.59
N ARG A 145 -4.26 2.59 -12.51
CA ARG A 145 -2.98 2.27 -11.84
C ARG A 145 -1.99 1.57 -12.77
N LEU A 146 -2.47 0.64 -13.59
CA LEU A 146 -1.62 -0.10 -14.52
C LEU A 146 -1.00 0.84 -15.56
N ILE A 147 -1.77 1.80 -16.05
CA ILE A 147 -1.28 2.82 -16.99
C ILE A 147 -0.33 3.79 -16.27
N ASP A 148 -0.75 4.41 -15.17
CA ASP A 148 0.01 5.45 -14.46
C ASP A 148 1.42 4.99 -14.07
N TYR A 149 1.55 3.72 -13.65
CA TYR A 149 2.82 3.13 -13.26
C TYR A 149 3.51 2.31 -14.36
N SER A 150 2.96 2.27 -15.57
CA SER A 150 3.61 1.62 -16.72
C SER A 150 4.85 2.39 -17.15
N GLY A 151 6.02 1.75 -17.01
CA GLY A 151 7.31 2.38 -17.26
C GLY A 151 7.80 3.25 -16.10
N PHE A 152 7.18 3.12 -14.91
CA PHE A 152 7.60 3.84 -13.72
C PHE A 152 9.05 3.49 -13.35
N ARG A 153 9.86 4.53 -13.17
CA ARG A 153 11.21 4.42 -12.61
C ARG A 153 11.52 5.67 -11.80
N LEU A 154 12.03 5.50 -10.60
CA LEU A 154 12.62 6.56 -9.80
C LEU A 154 14.07 6.17 -9.54
N SER A 155 15.01 7.06 -9.80
CA SER A 155 16.42 6.81 -9.51
C SER A 155 17.12 8.06 -9.02
N ASN A 156 18.15 7.87 -8.21
CA ASN A 156 19.19 8.87 -8.03
C ASN A 156 20.46 8.33 -8.69
N GLU A 157 20.98 9.06 -9.67
CA GLU A 157 22.27 8.80 -10.29
C GLU A 157 23.11 10.08 -10.20
N ASN A 158 24.21 10.04 -9.43
CA ASN A 158 25.13 11.17 -9.22
C ASN A 158 24.47 12.44 -8.65
N GLY A 159 23.56 12.29 -7.69
CA GLY A 159 22.88 13.42 -7.01
C GLY A 159 21.74 14.06 -7.82
N VAL A 160 21.36 13.49 -8.95
CA VAL A 160 20.21 13.91 -9.76
C VAL A 160 19.09 12.89 -9.61
N ILE A 161 17.95 13.33 -9.07
CA ILE A 161 16.75 12.51 -9.03
C ILE A 161 16.09 12.52 -10.41
N SER A 162 15.87 11.35 -10.98
CA SER A 162 15.07 11.16 -12.18
C SER A 162 13.80 10.39 -11.84
N LEU A 163 12.64 10.98 -12.19
CA LEU A 163 11.33 10.38 -12.11
C LEU A 163 10.80 10.16 -13.53
N ARG A 164 10.70 8.90 -13.94
CA ARG A 164 9.98 8.49 -15.14
C ARG A 164 8.60 7.97 -14.74
N LYS A 165 7.54 8.66 -15.13
CA LYS A 165 6.14 8.32 -14.79
C LYS A 165 5.19 8.80 -15.88
N ARG A 166 4.00 8.21 -15.97
CA ARG A 166 2.96 8.73 -16.88
C ARG A 166 2.18 9.85 -16.23
N PHE A 167 2.06 10.96 -16.94
CA PHE A 167 1.16 12.08 -16.64
C PHE A 167 0.22 12.22 -17.83
N ASP A 168 -1.09 12.20 -17.59
CA ASP A 168 -2.11 12.23 -18.64
C ASP A 168 -1.83 11.25 -19.79
N LEU A 169 -1.52 9.99 -19.44
CA LEU A 169 -1.15 8.87 -20.34
C LEU A 169 0.22 8.99 -21.03
N LYS A 170 0.86 10.16 -21.02
CA LYS A 170 2.17 10.38 -21.63
C LYS A 170 3.29 10.03 -20.66
N LEU A 171 4.22 9.18 -21.09
CA LEU A 171 5.39 8.82 -20.30
C LEU A 171 6.41 9.96 -20.39
N GLU A 172 6.69 10.58 -19.25
CA GLU A 172 7.62 11.70 -19.15
C GLU A 172 8.73 11.38 -18.17
N GLU A 173 9.87 12.04 -18.33
CA GLU A 173 11.00 11.99 -17.40
C GLU A 173 11.22 13.38 -16.83
N VAL A 174 11.02 13.51 -15.52
CA VAL A 174 11.26 14.73 -14.75
C VAL A 174 12.55 14.54 -13.99
N LYS A 175 13.47 15.49 -14.11
CA LYS A 175 14.71 15.53 -13.33
C LYS A 175 14.63 16.67 -12.33
N GLY A 176 15.07 16.42 -11.10
CA GLY A 176 15.08 17.41 -10.03
C GLY A 176 16.30 17.25 -9.12
N ALA A 177 16.57 18.30 -8.35
CA ALA A 177 17.62 18.27 -7.35
C ALA A 177 17.15 17.54 -6.08
N LEU A 178 18.08 17.16 -5.22
CA LEU A 178 17.78 16.56 -3.92
C LEU A 178 16.93 17.47 -3.00
N SER A 179 17.02 18.80 -3.18
CA SER A 179 16.22 19.80 -2.46
C SER A 179 14.73 19.71 -2.80
N ASP A 180 14.41 19.22 -4.00
CA ASP A 180 13.06 19.17 -4.52
C ASP A 180 12.35 17.89 -4.06
N LEU A 181 13.10 16.94 -3.47
CA LEU A 181 12.57 15.69 -2.92
C LEU A 181 12.03 15.92 -1.50
N GLN A 182 10.71 15.84 -1.36
CA GLN A 182 10.00 16.13 -0.11
C GLN A 182 9.04 15.00 0.27
N LEU A 183 8.84 14.84 1.57
CA LEU A 183 7.86 13.93 2.14
C LEU A 183 6.83 14.79 2.87
N GLU A 184 5.60 14.78 2.37
CA GLU A 184 4.48 15.56 2.89
C GLU A 184 3.43 14.63 3.50
N GLU A 185 2.73 15.11 4.51
CA GLU A 185 1.62 14.41 5.13
C GLU A 185 0.34 15.21 4.82
N GLU A 186 -0.59 14.57 4.11
CA GLU A 186 -1.86 15.14 3.68
C GLU A 186 -2.99 14.23 4.20
N GLU A 187 -3.73 14.70 5.20
CA GLU A 187 -4.80 13.94 5.86
C GLU A 187 -4.33 12.56 6.36
N GLU A 188 -4.75 11.48 5.70
CA GLU A 188 -4.41 10.08 6.02
C GLU A 188 -3.32 9.52 5.08
N GLU A 189 -2.77 10.35 4.18
CA GLU A 189 -1.76 9.97 3.21
C GLU A 189 -0.40 10.63 3.47
N MET A 190 0.66 9.90 3.14
CA MET A 190 2.02 10.39 3.10
C MET A 190 2.52 10.36 1.65
N LEU A 191 2.88 11.53 1.12
CA LEU A 191 3.23 11.75 -0.27
C LEU A 191 4.73 11.97 -0.42
N LEU A 192 5.38 11.17 -1.27
CA LEU A 192 6.74 11.45 -1.73
C LEU A 192 6.66 12.28 -3.01
N ARG A 193 7.18 13.50 -3.00
CA ARG A 193 7.14 14.46 -4.12
C ARG A 193 8.53 14.80 -4.65
N LEU A 194 8.59 15.10 -5.95
CA LEU A 194 9.72 15.75 -6.62
C LEU A 194 9.22 17.05 -7.24
N GLY A 195 9.46 18.17 -6.55
CA GLY A 195 8.80 19.44 -6.86
C GLY A 195 7.28 19.28 -6.78
N GLU A 196 6.57 19.68 -7.84
CA GLU A 196 5.11 19.58 -7.92
C GLU A 196 4.59 18.16 -8.18
N HIS A 197 5.47 17.20 -8.52
CA HIS A 197 5.07 15.87 -8.95
C HIS A 197 5.04 14.86 -7.82
N VAL A 198 3.88 14.25 -7.59
CA VAL A 198 3.75 13.09 -6.68
C VAL A 198 4.40 11.86 -7.32
N ILE A 199 5.45 11.35 -6.68
CA ILE A 199 6.13 10.10 -7.06
C ILE A 199 5.25 8.92 -6.69
N LEU A 200 4.98 8.78 -5.39
CA LEU A 200 4.21 7.69 -4.77
C LEU A 200 3.55 8.18 -3.48
N ASN A 201 2.53 7.47 -3.02
CA ASN A 201 1.83 7.71 -1.77
C ASN A 201 1.76 6.44 -0.91
N ALA A 202 1.59 6.64 0.38
CA ALA A 202 1.39 5.58 1.37
C ALA A 202 0.37 6.03 2.43
N ASN A 203 -0.17 5.09 3.19
CA ASN A 203 -1.02 5.42 4.34
C ASN A 203 -0.14 5.95 5.49
N ALA A 204 -0.44 7.16 5.98
CA ALA A 204 0.34 7.86 7.02
C ALA A 204 0.19 7.21 8.41
N GLU A 205 -0.95 6.57 8.69
CA GLU A 205 -1.22 5.83 9.94
C GLU A 205 -0.48 4.49 9.99
N ASN A 206 -0.16 3.91 8.84
CA ASN A 206 0.62 2.68 8.78
C ASN A 206 2.11 2.98 9.03
N ILE A 207 2.54 2.78 10.28
CA ILE A 207 3.92 3.03 10.71
C ILE A 207 4.98 2.32 9.84
N ILE A 208 4.71 1.11 9.32
CA ILE A 208 5.66 0.38 8.47
C ILE A 208 5.82 1.12 7.14
N GLN A 209 4.71 1.51 6.51
CA GLN A 209 4.76 2.24 5.25
C GLN A 209 5.42 3.61 5.42
N ARG A 210 5.03 4.35 6.47
CA ARG A 210 5.65 5.65 6.84
C ARG A 210 7.16 5.53 7.01
N MET A 211 7.62 4.59 7.84
CA MET A 211 9.05 4.39 8.08
C MET A 211 9.78 3.95 6.80
N THR A 212 9.12 3.16 5.93
CA THR A 212 9.68 2.75 4.63
C THR A 212 9.85 3.93 3.69
N LEU A 213 8.89 4.86 3.61
CA LEU A 213 9.03 6.08 2.81
C LEU A 213 10.09 7.04 3.36
N GLN A 214 10.14 7.19 4.68
CA GLN A 214 11.19 7.95 5.37
C GLN A 214 12.59 7.37 5.13
N GLU A 215 12.70 6.05 4.98
CA GLU A 215 13.98 5.44 4.65
C GLU A 215 14.30 5.58 3.16
N LEU A 216 13.31 5.43 2.27
CA LEU A 216 13.48 5.63 0.84
C LEU A 216 14.01 7.04 0.54
N ILE A 217 13.44 8.09 1.15
CA ILE A 217 13.93 9.47 0.95
C ILE A 217 15.36 9.65 1.46
N LYS A 218 15.76 9.00 2.56
CA LYS A 218 17.14 9.05 3.05
C LYS A 218 18.10 8.37 2.09
N VAL A 219 17.74 7.19 1.57
CA VAL A 219 18.57 6.47 0.60
C VAL A 219 18.70 7.30 -0.68
N LEU A 220 17.59 7.86 -1.18
CA LEU A 220 17.60 8.74 -2.34
C LEU A 220 18.42 10.01 -2.11
N LYS A 221 18.53 10.55 -0.90
CA LYS A 221 19.35 11.74 -0.61
C LYS A 221 20.83 11.45 -0.31
N LYS A 222 21.18 10.18 -0.05
CA LYS A 222 22.57 9.75 0.22
C LYS A 222 23.31 9.30 -1.03
N ALA A 223 22.58 8.89 -2.07
CA ALA A 223 23.11 8.42 -3.34
C ALA A 223 23.71 9.55 -4.19
#